data_AF-A0A453BFD6-F1
#
_entry.id   AF-A0A453BFD6-F1
#
_cell.length_a   1.000
_cell.length_b   1.000
_cell.length_c   1.000
_cell.angle_alpha   90.00
_cell.angle_beta   90.00
_cell.angle_gamma   90.00
#
_symmetry.space_group_name_H-M   'P 1'
#
loop_
_entity.id
_entity.type
_entity.pdbx_description
1 polymer ?
#
loop_
_entity_poly.entity_id
_entity_poly.type
_entity_poly.pdbx_seq_one_letter_code
_entity_poly.pdbx_strand_id
1 'polypeptide(L)'
;MEREIIEEKGGFVSNLPGDVPRVDGQLAVARAFGDRSLKKHLSSEPHVAEEIIDESSDFLILASDGLWKVMTNQEAVDEIKDIRDAQAAAKHLTEQAVNRRSKDDISCVVVNFHC
;
A
#
# COMPACT_ATOMS: atom_id res chain seq x y z
N MET A 1 -7.85 -1.17 16.28
CA MET A 1 -8.41 0.05 15.69
C MET A 1 -9.38 -0.23 14.54
N GLU A 2 -8.96 -0.46 13.28
CA GLU A 2 -9.92 -0.65 12.16
C GLU A 2 -10.89 -1.81 12.38
N ARG A 3 -10.37 -2.95 12.83
CA ARG A 3 -11.18 -4.14 13.13
C ARG A 3 -12.25 -3.88 14.20
N GLU A 4 -11.88 -3.19 15.28
CA GLU A 4 -12.80 -2.84 16.37
C GLU A 4 -13.93 -1.94 15.85
N ILE A 5 -13.60 -0.94 15.03
CA ILE A 5 -14.59 -0.04 14.42
C ILE A 5 -15.58 -0.82 13.54
N ILE A 6 -15.10 -1.80 12.78
CA ILE A 6 -15.95 -2.67 11.94
C ILE A 6 -16.90 -3.48 12.83
N GLU A 7 -16.37 -4.12 13.88
CA GLU A 7 -17.13 -4.97 14.79
C GLU A 7 -18.15 -4.15 15.61
N GLU A 8 -17.81 -2.93 16.05
CA GLU A 8 -18.73 -1.99 16.74
C GLU A 8 -19.91 -1.56 15.87
N LYS A 9 -19.71 -1.46 14.55
CA LYS A 9 -20.77 -1.14 13.59
C LYS A 9 -21.64 -2.35 13.23
N GLY A 10 -21.34 -3.52 13.79
CA GLY A 10 -22.04 -4.78 13.57
C GLY A 10 -21.54 -5.59 12.37
N GLY A 11 -20.38 -5.23 11.81
CA GLY A 11 -19.68 -6.01 10.79
C GLY A 11 -18.77 -7.07 11.40
N PHE A 12 -18.03 -7.79 10.56
CA PHE A 12 -17.01 -8.73 11.02
C PHE A 12 -15.80 -8.77 10.08
N VAL A 13 -14.69 -9.33 10.57
CA VAL A 13 -13.50 -9.62 9.76
C VAL A 13 -13.28 -11.12 9.71
N SER A 14 -13.40 -11.70 8.52
CA SER A 14 -13.14 -13.13 8.29
C SER A 14 -11.67 -13.38 7.99
N ASN A 15 -11.09 -14.39 8.64
CA ASN A 15 -9.74 -14.86 8.39
C ASN A 15 -9.79 -16.33 7.96
N LEU A 16 -9.79 -16.58 6.65
CA LEU A 16 -9.74 -17.95 6.12
C LEU A 16 -8.28 -18.39 5.96
N PRO A 17 -7.94 -19.67 6.25
CA PRO A 17 -6.59 -20.17 6.04
C PRO A 17 -6.14 -20.01 4.58
N GLY A 18 -5.02 -19.32 4.37
CA GLY A 18 -4.47 -19.07 3.03
C GLY A 18 -5.09 -17.88 2.29
N ASP A 19 -5.98 -17.12 2.93
CA ASP A 19 -6.54 -15.87 2.39
C ASP A 19 -6.14 -14.67 3.28
N VAL A 20 -6.35 -13.47 2.75
CA VAL A 20 -6.19 -12.22 3.50
C VAL A 20 -7.45 -11.95 4.35
N PRO A 21 -7.34 -11.21 5.47
CA PRO A 21 -8.49 -10.75 6.22
C PRO A 21 -9.47 -9.96 5.35
N ARG A 22 -10.78 -10.23 5.48
CA ARG A 22 -11.82 -9.55 4.70
C ARG A 22 -12.95 -9.00 5.57
N VAL A 23 -13.34 -7.76 5.32
CA VAL A 23 -14.53 -7.13 5.90
C VAL A 23 -15.78 -7.77 5.32
N ASP A 24 -16.65 -8.25 6.21
CA ASP A 24 -17.87 -8.99 5.92
C ASP A 24 -17.66 -10.16 4.92
N GLY A 25 -16.47 -10.76 4.92
CA GLY A 25 -16.09 -11.83 3.99
C GLY A 25 -15.85 -11.40 2.55
N GLN A 26 -15.90 -10.10 2.24
CA GLN A 26 -15.89 -9.60 0.86
C GLN A 26 -14.61 -8.82 0.54
N LEU A 27 -14.33 -7.74 1.28
CA LEU A 27 -13.30 -6.76 0.89
C LEU A 27 -12.05 -6.86 1.77
N ALA A 28 -10.87 -6.89 1.15
CA ALA A 28 -9.58 -7.02 1.84
C ALA A 28 -9.02 -5.69 2.41
N VAL A 29 -9.84 -4.65 2.50
CA VAL A 29 -9.49 -3.33 3.05
C VAL A 29 -10.61 -2.82 3.96
N ALA A 30 -10.26 -2.05 4.99
CA ALA A 30 -11.21 -1.42 5.91
C ALA A 30 -11.70 -0.04 5.44
N ARG A 31 -10.97 0.56 4.49
CA ARG A 31 -11.27 1.88 3.93
C ARG A 31 -11.18 1.83 2.41
N ALA A 32 -12.18 2.39 1.74
CA ALA A 32 -12.24 2.44 0.28
C ALA A 32 -13.17 3.55 -0.18
N PHE A 33 -12.99 4.06 -1.40
CA PHE A 33 -14.05 4.75 -2.12
C PHE A 33 -14.95 3.71 -2.80
N GLY A 34 -16.24 4.00 -2.99
CA GLY A 34 -17.17 3.02 -3.60
C GLY A 34 -17.72 2.00 -2.61
N ASP A 35 -17.94 0.75 -3.03
CA ASP A 35 -18.46 -0.37 -2.19
C ASP A 35 -19.71 -0.02 -1.39
N ARG A 36 -20.72 0.54 -2.06
CA ARG A 36 -21.95 1.07 -1.44
C ARG A 36 -22.62 0.09 -0.47
N SER A 37 -22.64 -1.20 -0.81
CA SER A 37 -23.23 -2.26 0.03
C SER A 37 -22.50 -2.45 1.37
N LEU A 38 -21.21 -2.15 1.43
CA LEU A 38 -20.35 -2.34 2.60
C LEU A 38 -20.08 -1.04 3.38
N LYS A 39 -20.62 0.11 2.92
CA LYS A 39 -20.39 1.43 3.56
C LYS A 39 -20.88 1.54 5.00
N LYS A 40 -21.73 0.62 5.46
CA LYS A 40 -22.11 0.57 6.86
C LYS A 40 -20.91 0.23 7.75
N HIS A 41 -19.97 -0.58 7.27
CA HIS A 41 -18.84 -1.08 8.06
C HIS A 41 -17.47 -0.55 7.56
N LEU A 42 -17.39 -0.06 6.33
CA LEU A 42 -16.19 0.57 5.75
C LEU A 42 -16.18 2.09 5.90
N SER A 43 -14.99 2.67 6.05
CA SER A 43 -14.80 4.12 5.98
C SER A 43 -14.44 4.59 4.56
N SER A 44 -14.79 5.83 4.22
CA SER A 44 -14.19 6.54 3.07
C SER A 44 -13.25 7.67 3.51
N GLU A 45 -13.12 7.87 4.82
CA GLU A 45 -12.26 8.90 5.39
C GLU A 45 -10.79 8.46 5.30
N PRO A 46 -9.93 9.23 4.62
CA PRO A 46 -8.52 8.90 4.52
C PRO A 46 -7.82 9.07 5.87
N HIS A 47 -6.66 8.43 6.02
CA HIS A 47 -5.70 8.86 7.01
C HIS A 47 -4.86 9.99 6.40
N VAL A 48 -4.74 11.11 7.11
CA VAL A 48 -3.98 12.28 6.67
C VAL A 48 -2.81 12.46 7.62
N ALA A 49 -1.61 12.55 7.05
CA ALA A 49 -0.37 12.83 7.75
C ALA A 49 0.38 13.94 7.02
N GLU A 50 1.16 14.73 7.76
CA GLU A 50 2.00 15.80 7.25
C GLU A 50 3.41 15.56 7.77
N GLU A 51 4.39 15.58 6.88
CA GLU A 51 5.79 15.34 7.19
C GLU A 51 6.63 16.45 6.56
N ILE A 52 7.68 16.88 7.26
CA ILE A 52 8.60 17.91 6.77
C ILE A 52 9.68 17.23 5.94
N ILE A 53 9.85 17.70 4.69
CA ILE A 53 10.96 17.28 3.83
C ILE A 53 12.18 18.11 4.20
N ASP A 54 13.24 17.44 4.61
CA ASP A 54 14.53 18.05 4.97
C ASP A 54 15.70 17.43 4.18
N GLU A 55 16.93 17.78 4.54
CA GLU A 55 18.15 17.29 3.88
C GLU A 55 18.39 15.78 4.07
N SER A 56 17.68 15.13 4.99
CA SER A 56 17.73 13.67 5.19
C SER A 56 16.66 12.91 4.41
N SER A 57 15.78 13.63 3.72
CA SER A 57 14.67 13.08 2.96
C SER A 57 15.05 12.89 1.50
N ASP A 58 15.56 11.69 1.14
CA ASP A 58 16.05 11.44 -0.22
C ASP A 58 14.92 11.37 -1.26
N PHE A 59 13.91 10.54 -1.00
CA PHE A 59 12.82 10.26 -1.92
C PHE A 59 11.56 9.72 -1.21
N LEU A 60 10.43 9.75 -1.93
CA LEU A 60 9.16 9.14 -1.56
C LEU A 60 8.79 8.02 -2.55
N ILE A 61 8.38 6.88 -2.03
CA ILE A 61 7.82 5.76 -2.80
C ILE A 61 6.33 5.63 -2.51
N LEU A 62 5.50 5.73 -3.55
CA LEU A 62 4.08 5.38 -3.50
C LEU A 62 3.84 4.20 -4.42
N ALA A 63 3.22 3.13 -3.93
CA ALA A 63 2.95 1.96 -4.76
C ALA A 63 1.69 1.21 -4.35
N SER A 64 1.12 0.44 -5.28
CA SER A 64 0.06 -0.53 -4.99
C SER A 64 0.58 -1.69 -4.12
N ASP A 65 -0.35 -2.43 -3.51
CA ASP A 65 -0.03 -3.61 -2.70
C ASP A 65 0.68 -4.72 -3.49
N GLY A 66 0.53 -4.75 -4.82
CA GLY A 66 1.33 -5.60 -5.70
C GLY A 66 2.85 -5.48 -5.50
N LEU A 67 3.36 -4.31 -5.11
CA LEU A 67 4.76 -4.12 -4.72
C LEU A 67 5.00 -4.64 -3.29
N TRP A 68 4.22 -4.13 -2.33
CA TRP A 68 4.45 -4.32 -0.89
C TRP A 68 4.17 -5.75 -0.40
N LYS A 69 3.44 -6.57 -1.19
CA LYS A 69 3.24 -8.00 -0.92
C LYS A 69 4.51 -8.83 -1.05
N VAL A 70 5.52 -8.34 -1.79
CA VAL A 70 6.75 -9.10 -2.11
C VAL A 70 8.03 -8.35 -1.74
N MET A 71 7.91 -7.18 -1.14
CA MET A 71 9.03 -6.31 -0.81
C MET A 71 8.70 -5.49 0.43
N THR A 72 9.60 -5.50 1.41
CA THR A 72 9.53 -4.63 2.58
C THR A 72 9.93 -3.19 2.23
N ASN A 73 9.56 -2.24 3.08
CA ASN A 73 9.91 -0.82 2.89
C ASN A 73 11.42 -0.63 2.72
N GLN A 74 12.24 -1.31 3.54
CA GLN A 74 13.69 -1.17 3.51
C GLN A 74 14.29 -1.82 2.25
N GLU A 75 13.79 -2.98 1.81
CA GLU A 75 14.22 -3.56 0.53
C GLU A 75 13.92 -2.63 -0.63
N ALA A 76 12.76 -1.97 -0.64
CA ALA A 76 12.43 -1.00 -1.70
C ALA A 76 13.40 0.18 -1.71
N VAL A 77 13.76 0.71 -0.54
CA VAL A 77 14.77 1.77 -0.40
C VAL A 77 16.13 1.29 -0.92
N ASP A 78 16.58 0.10 -0.52
CA ASP A 78 17.89 -0.44 -0.91
C ASP A 78 18.00 -0.72 -2.41
N GLU A 79 16.91 -1.05 -3.08
CA GLU A 79 16.86 -1.27 -4.54
C GLU A 79 17.06 0.01 -5.35
N ILE A 80 16.71 1.19 -4.81
CA ILE A 80 16.69 2.44 -5.58
C ILE A 80 17.53 3.58 -5.03
N LYS A 81 18.11 3.45 -3.83
CA LYS A 81 18.88 4.54 -3.19
C LYS A 81 20.03 5.09 -4.04
N ASP A 82 20.58 4.27 -4.94
CA ASP A 82 21.67 4.66 -5.84
C ASP A 82 21.17 5.10 -7.24
N ILE A 83 19.86 5.10 -7.49
CA ILE A 83 19.23 5.46 -8.77
C ILE A 83 18.71 6.90 -8.72
N ARG A 84 19.38 7.81 -9.42
CA ARG A 84 19.03 9.25 -9.43
C ARG A 84 17.80 9.59 -10.28
N ASP A 85 17.52 8.80 -11.31
CA ASP A 85 16.36 9.06 -12.18
C ASP A 85 15.11 8.41 -11.57
N ALA A 86 14.15 9.23 -11.18
CA ALA A 86 12.94 8.77 -10.49
C ALA A 86 12.10 7.79 -11.34
N GLN A 87 12.07 7.99 -12.66
CA GLN A 87 11.35 7.09 -13.56
C GLN A 87 12.05 5.73 -13.65
N ALA A 88 13.38 5.70 -13.74
CA ALA A 88 14.18 4.48 -13.73
C ALA A 88 14.04 3.75 -12.38
N ALA A 89 14.05 4.48 -11.26
CA ALA A 89 13.84 3.93 -9.92
C ALA A 89 12.46 3.25 -9.80
N ALA A 90 11.39 3.93 -10.22
CA ALA A 90 10.05 3.37 -10.23
C ALA A 90 9.96 2.12 -11.12
N LYS A 91 10.55 2.17 -12.32
CA LYS A 91 10.60 1.02 -13.24
C LYS A 91 11.33 -0.17 -12.61
N HIS A 92 12.49 0.08 -12.00
CA HIS A 92 13.28 -0.95 -11.32
C HIS A 92 12.48 -1.64 -10.21
N LEU A 93 11.77 -0.88 -9.37
CA LEU A 93 10.90 -1.46 -8.33
C LEU A 93 9.79 -2.34 -8.92
N THR A 94 9.13 -1.90 -9.98
CA THR A 94 8.09 -2.71 -10.62
C THR A 94 8.66 -4.01 -11.21
N GLU A 95 9.84 -3.96 -11.83
CA GLU A 95 10.52 -5.15 -12.37
C GLU A 95 10.95 -6.12 -11.24
N GLN A 96 11.44 -5.60 -10.11
CA GLN A 96 11.79 -6.42 -8.95
C GLN A 96 10.56 -7.12 -8.37
N ALA A 97 9.41 -6.45 -8.26
CA ALA A 97 8.20 -7.11 -7.79
C ALA A 97 7.72 -8.21 -8.75
N VAL A 98 7.83 -8.02 -10.07
CA VAL A 98 7.57 -9.07 -11.06
C VAL A 98 8.54 -10.24 -10.90
N ASN A 99 9.84 -9.98 -10.74
CA ASN A 99 10.87 -11.00 -10.53
C ASN A 99 10.66 -11.81 -9.26
N ARG A 100 10.11 -11.17 -8.22
CA ARG A 100 9.67 -11.81 -6.96
C ARG A 100 8.32 -12.52 -7.07
N ARG A 101 7.80 -12.66 -8.29
CA ARG A 101 6.56 -13.38 -8.63
C ARG A 101 5.33 -12.78 -7.96
N SER A 102 5.28 -11.44 -7.83
CA SER A 102 4.02 -10.77 -7.53
C SER A 102 2.96 -11.16 -8.57
N LYS A 103 1.75 -11.42 -8.10
CA LYS A 103 0.62 -11.88 -8.91
C LYS A 103 -0.48 -10.82 -9.04
N ASP A 104 -0.19 -9.60 -8.60
CA ASP A 104 -1.13 -8.49 -8.60
C ASP A 104 -0.74 -7.45 -9.64
N ASP A 105 -1.62 -6.48 -9.87
CA ASP A 105 -1.28 -5.29 -10.64
C ASP A 105 -0.28 -4.43 -9.83
N ILE A 106 0.80 -4.02 -10.49
CA ILE A 106 1.89 -3.27 -9.87
C ILE A 106 1.93 -1.86 -10.46
N SER A 107 1.76 -0.87 -9.60
CA SER A 107 1.95 0.54 -9.93
C SER A 107 2.88 1.16 -8.90
N CYS A 108 3.84 1.97 -9.36
CA CYS A 108 4.82 2.63 -8.51
C CYS A 108 5.10 4.05 -9.01
N VAL A 109 5.19 4.99 -8.08
CA VAL A 109 5.61 6.38 -8.27
C VAL A 109 6.75 6.64 -7.31
N VAL A 110 7.85 7.18 -7.84
CA VAL A 110 8.99 7.66 -7.05
C VAL A 110 9.10 9.16 -7.24
N VAL A 111 9.29 9.88 -6.15
CA VAL A 111 9.53 11.33 -6.13
C VAL A 111 10.88 11.57 -5.47
N ASN A 112 11.84 12.11 -6.22
CA ASN A 112 13.12 12.53 -5.66
C ASN A 112 13.02 13.96 -5.15
N PHE A 113 13.48 14.20 -3.93
CA PHE A 113 13.44 15.54 -3.32
C PHE A 113 14.70 16.36 -3.62
N HIS A 114 15.78 15.69 -4.01
CA HIS A 114 17.05 16.31 -4.36
C HIS A 114 17.32 16.10 -5.85
N CYS A 115 17.16 17.18 -6.63
CA CYS A 115 17.36 17.21 -8.08
C CYS A 115 18.78 17.70 -8.42
#